data_AF-A0A2D7N9M8-F1
#
_entry.id   AF-A0A2D7N9M8-F1
#
_cell.length_a   1.000
_cell.length_b   1.000
_cell.length_c   1.000
_cell.angle_alpha   90.00
_cell.angle_beta   90.00
_cell.angle_gamma   90.00
#
_symmetry.space_group_name_H-M   'P 1'
#
loop_
_entity.id
_entity.type
_entity.pdbx_description
1 polymer ?
#
loop_
_entity_poly.entity_id
_entity_poly.type
_entity_poly.pdbx_seq_one_letter_code
_entity_poly.pdbx_strand_id
1 'polypeptide(L)'
;MIRCIDVHKHEPQPLSLLSLLEVWLDGSGDSPFGRIPMLSRKTKHHALEHKLNEQYGPLMDLQDLANLLRLERSTLYQQMYQNRFNIPRIRNGKKYLFQTADVAEYLVEGC
;
A
#
# COMPACT_ATOMS: atom_id res chain seq x y z
N MET A 1 40.27 24.99 5.44
CA MET A 1 39.36 24.12 6.20
C MET A 1 38.04 24.86 6.32
N ILE A 2 37.05 24.47 5.52
CA ILE A 2 35.86 25.26 5.20
C ILE A 2 34.85 25.17 6.36
N ARG A 3 34.37 26.33 6.83
CA ARG A 3 33.23 26.48 7.74
C ARG A 3 31.95 26.56 6.91
N CYS A 4 31.02 25.61 7.09
CA CYS A 4 29.63 25.71 6.62
C CYS A 4 28.79 26.12 7.84
N ILE A 5 28.39 27.39 7.95
CA ILE A 5 27.18 28.03 7.39
C ILE A 5 25.91 27.57 8.12
N ASP A 6 25.37 28.57 8.82
CA ASP A 6 24.13 28.66 9.59
C ASP A 6 22.90 28.31 8.75
N VAL A 7 22.11 27.33 9.22
CA VAL A 7 20.84 26.92 8.62
C VAL A 7 19.78 27.95 9.02
N HIS A 8 19.55 28.91 8.12
CA HIS A 8 18.38 29.78 8.18
C HIS A 8 17.11 28.92 8.16
N LYS A 9 16.38 28.91 9.28
CA LYS A 9 14.97 28.54 9.35
C LYS A 9 14.19 29.50 8.45
N HIS A 10 13.77 29.03 7.28
CA HIS A 10 12.76 29.72 6.48
C HIS A 10 11.48 28.91 6.50
N GLU A 11 10.49 29.47 7.20
CA GLU A 11 9.10 29.06 7.23
C GLU A 11 8.51 29.13 5.81
N PRO A 12 7.92 28.05 5.26
CA PRO A 12 7.27 28.13 3.95
C PRO A 12 5.88 28.74 4.09
N GLN A 13 5.72 29.93 3.50
CA GLN A 13 4.45 30.61 3.24
C GLN A 13 3.58 29.80 2.25
N PRO A 14 2.24 29.90 2.32
CA PRO A 14 1.33 29.10 1.52
C PRO A 14 1.26 29.62 0.08
N LEU A 15 1.84 28.88 -0.86
CA LEU A 15 1.72 29.21 -2.28
C LEU A 15 0.36 28.74 -2.82
N SER A 16 -0.29 29.68 -3.52
CA SER A 16 -1.66 29.63 -3.98
C SER A 16 -1.91 28.55 -5.04
N LEU A 17 -3.13 28.00 -5.03
CA LEU A 17 -3.66 26.94 -5.92
C LEU A 17 -3.52 27.19 -7.43
N LEU A 18 -3.07 28.38 -7.85
CA LEU A 18 -2.96 28.76 -9.25
C LEU A 18 -1.61 28.43 -9.90
N SER A 19 -0.55 28.13 -9.14
CA SER A 19 0.73 27.71 -9.74
C SER A 19 0.81 26.21 -10.08
N LEU A 20 -0.09 25.38 -9.55
CA LEU A 20 -0.05 23.93 -9.78
C LEU A 20 -0.69 23.51 -11.12
N LEU A 21 -1.36 24.43 -11.83
CA LEU A 21 -2.14 24.13 -13.04
C LEU A 21 -1.37 24.35 -14.36
N GLU A 22 -0.23 25.07 -14.35
CA GLU A 22 0.51 25.40 -15.59
C GLU A 22 1.64 24.42 -15.95
N VAL A 23 1.84 23.33 -15.20
CA VAL A 23 2.76 22.23 -15.58
C VAL A 23 1.99 21.12 -16.33
N TRP A 24 1.11 21.49 -17.25
CA TRP A 24 0.26 20.54 -17.99
C TRP A 24 0.21 20.77 -19.50
N LEU A 25 1.22 21.44 -20.09
CA LEU A 25 1.31 21.64 -21.55
C LEU A 25 2.76 21.70 -22.06
N ASP A 26 3.38 20.55 -22.28
CA ASP A 26 4.17 20.31 -23.51
C ASP A 26 4.22 18.80 -23.82
N GLY A 27 4.06 18.49 -25.10
CA GLY A 27 3.42 17.27 -25.58
C GLY A 27 4.28 16.03 -25.69
N SER A 28 3.63 14.86 -25.54
CA SER A 28 3.70 13.77 -26.52
C SER A 28 2.72 12.66 -26.16
N GLY A 29 1.74 12.42 -27.03
CA GLY A 29 1.12 11.11 -27.19
C GLY A 29 -0.30 10.93 -26.65
N ASP A 30 -1.26 11.27 -27.52
CA ASP A 30 -2.47 10.48 -27.82
C ASP A 30 -3.77 10.62 -26.99
N SER A 31 -4.78 11.15 -27.70
CA SER A 31 -6.25 11.02 -27.59
C SER A 31 -7.05 11.68 -26.44
N PRO A 32 -7.95 12.64 -26.76
CA PRO A 32 -8.86 13.31 -25.81
C PRO A 32 -10.25 12.67 -25.63
N PHE A 33 -10.54 11.54 -26.28
CA PHE A 33 -11.71 10.71 -26.02
C PHE A 33 -11.34 9.24 -26.27
N GLY A 34 -11.01 8.47 -25.25
CA GLY A 34 -10.68 7.07 -25.47
C GLY A 34 -10.09 6.36 -24.26
N ARG A 35 -10.81 5.32 -23.81
CA ARG A 35 -10.52 4.41 -22.71
C ARG A 35 -10.68 5.04 -21.32
N ILE A 36 -11.86 4.83 -20.74
CA ILE A 36 -11.88 4.39 -19.34
C ILE A 36 -10.90 3.20 -19.30
N PRO A 37 -9.72 3.30 -18.66
CA PRO A 37 -8.87 2.13 -18.54
C PRO A 37 -9.70 1.13 -17.74
N MET A 38 -10.14 0.07 -18.43
CA MET A 38 -10.65 -1.15 -17.82
C MET A 38 -9.85 -1.39 -16.56
N LEU A 39 -10.52 -1.38 -15.38
CA LEU A 39 -9.89 -1.46 -14.06
C LEU A 39 -8.83 -2.56 -14.04
N SER A 40 -7.60 -2.16 -14.36
CA SER A 40 -6.47 -3.05 -14.50
C SER A 40 -6.20 -3.56 -13.10
N ARG A 41 -5.99 -4.87 -12.93
CA ARG A 41 -5.85 -5.55 -11.62
C ARG A 41 -4.97 -4.78 -10.62
N LYS A 42 -3.97 -4.07 -11.14
CA LYS A 42 -3.10 -3.11 -10.43
C LYS A 42 -3.83 -2.03 -9.62
N THR A 43 -4.91 -1.44 -10.15
CA THR A 43 -5.70 -0.41 -9.46
C THR A 43 -6.53 -0.95 -8.29
N LYS A 44 -7.03 -2.19 -8.41
CA LYS A 44 -7.77 -2.84 -7.31
C LYS A 44 -6.86 -3.16 -6.13
N HIS A 45 -5.65 -3.66 -6.43
CA HIS A 45 -4.63 -3.94 -5.42
C HIS A 45 -4.28 -2.70 -4.61
N HIS A 46 -3.90 -1.60 -5.29
CA HIS A 46 -3.52 -0.36 -4.60
C HIS A 46 -4.66 0.26 -3.77
N ALA A 47 -5.91 0.18 -4.26
CA ALA A 47 -7.06 0.66 -3.50
C ALA A 47 -7.34 -0.19 -2.25
N LEU A 48 -7.16 -1.50 -2.34
CA LEU A 48 -7.34 -2.42 -1.22
C LEU A 48 -6.21 -2.26 -0.20
N GLU A 49 -4.96 -2.21 -0.66
CA GLU A 49 -3.79 -2.00 0.18
C GLU A 49 -3.94 -0.72 1.00
N HIS A 50 -4.31 0.40 0.38
CA HIS A 50 -4.53 1.66 1.08
C HIS A 50 -5.56 1.51 2.21
N LYS A 51 -6.70 0.89 1.92
CA LYS A 51 -7.77 0.70 2.90
C LYS A 51 -7.36 -0.21 4.07
N LEU A 52 -6.55 -1.23 3.80
CA LEU A 52 -6.02 -2.11 4.84
C LEU A 52 -4.95 -1.41 5.67
N ASN A 53 -4.11 -0.59 5.04
CA ASN A 53 -3.08 0.17 5.72
C ASN A 53 -3.67 1.23 6.65
N GLU A 54 -4.77 1.88 6.25
CA GLU A 54 -5.50 2.82 7.11
C GLU A 54 -6.11 2.16 8.36
N GLN A 55 -6.55 0.89 8.26
CA GLN A 55 -7.23 0.22 9.37
C GLN A 55 -6.27 -0.53 10.30
N TYR A 56 -5.24 -1.16 9.75
CA TYR A 56 -4.38 -2.09 10.49
C TYR A 56 -2.90 -1.67 10.48
N GLY A 57 -2.53 -0.70 9.64
CA GLY A 57 -1.15 -0.25 9.46
C GLY A 57 -0.37 -1.07 8.44
N PRO A 58 0.96 -0.84 8.34
CA PRO A 58 1.81 -1.46 7.33
C PRO A 58 2.09 -2.95 7.59
N LEU A 59 1.92 -3.40 8.83
CA LEU A 59 2.12 -4.77 9.28
C LEU A 59 0.89 -5.25 10.02
N MET A 60 0.34 -6.38 9.59
CA MET A 60 -0.78 -7.06 10.24
C MET A 60 -0.29 -8.22 11.12
N ASP A 61 -0.89 -8.37 12.29
CA ASP A 61 -0.79 -9.59 13.10
C ASP A 61 -1.69 -10.71 12.55
N LEU A 62 -1.42 -11.95 12.96
CA LEU A 62 -2.23 -13.11 12.61
C LEU A 62 -3.72 -12.97 13.02
N GLN A 63 -3.98 -12.28 14.14
CA GLN A 63 -5.36 -12.07 14.63
C GLN A 63 -6.15 -11.18 13.66
N ASP A 64 -5.53 -10.11 13.18
CA ASP A 64 -6.16 -9.19 12.23
C ASP A 64 -6.39 -9.85 10.88
N LEU A 65 -5.44 -10.66 10.43
CA LEU A 65 -5.60 -11.46 9.22
C LEU A 65 -6.75 -12.47 9.34
N ALA A 66 -6.88 -13.13 10.49
CA ALA A 66 -7.98 -14.05 10.77
C ALA A 66 -9.34 -13.30 10.76
N ASN A 67 -9.40 -12.11 11.35
CA ASN A 67 -10.60 -11.26 11.33
C ASN A 67 -10.96 -10.82 9.91
N LEU A 68 -9.95 -10.46 9.10
CA LEU A 68 -10.13 -10.02 7.71
C LEU A 68 -10.69 -11.15 6.85
N LEU A 69 -10.11 -12.35 6.96
CA LEU A 69 -10.54 -13.53 6.21
C LEU A 69 -11.80 -14.18 6.80
N ARG A 70 -12.28 -13.71 7.96
CA ARG A 70 -13.36 -14.30 8.76
C ARG A 70 -13.12 -15.78 9.05
N LEU A 71 -11.87 -16.13 9.33
CA LEU A 71 -11.43 -17.48 9.65
C LEU A 71 -11.01 -17.58 11.12
N GLU A 72 -11.09 -18.79 11.68
CA GLU A 72 -10.54 -19.05 13.00
C GLU A 72 -9.00 -19.07 12.95
N ARG A 73 -8.36 -18.54 13.99
CA ARG A 73 -6.90 -18.55 14.12
C ARG A 73 -6.29 -19.94 14.03
N SER A 74 -6.95 -20.94 14.64
CA SER A 74 -6.49 -22.33 14.64
C SER A 74 -6.41 -22.89 13.22
N THR A 75 -7.44 -22.63 12.40
CA THR A 75 -7.48 -23.01 10.99
C THR A 75 -6.39 -22.31 10.19
N LEU A 76 -6.19 -21.01 10.43
CA LEU A 76 -5.16 -20.25 9.72
C LEU A 76 -3.75 -20.74 10.08
N TYR A 77 -3.51 -21.07 11.35
CA TYR A 77 -2.29 -21.75 11.78
C TYR A 77 -2.11 -23.10 11.06
N GLN A 78 -3.15 -23.91 10.97
CA GLN A 78 -3.08 -25.20 10.30
C GLN A 78 -2.75 -25.06 8.81
N GLN A 79 -3.35 -24.09 8.12
CA GLN A 79 -3.06 -23.77 6.72
C GLN A 79 -1.61 -23.29 6.53
N MET A 80 -1.10 -22.50 7.47
CA MET A 80 0.31 -22.07 7.48
C MET A 80 1.28 -23.23 7.69
N TYR A 81 0.92 -24.21 8.53
CA TYR A 81 1.70 -25.43 8.75
C TYR A 81 1.69 -26.35 7.53
N GLN A 82 0.56 -26.44 6.84
CA GLN A 82 0.39 -27.25 5.63
C GLN A 82 0.95 -26.58 4.36
N ASN A 83 1.57 -25.39 4.48
CA ASN A 83 2.04 -24.56 3.36
C ASN A 83 0.98 -24.32 2.28
N ARG A 84 -0.31 -24.30 2.68
CA ARG A 84 -1.43 -23.93 1.80
C ARG A 84 -1.62 -22.42 1.73
N PHE A 85 -0.91 -21.67 2.58
CA PHE A 85 -1.00 -20.23 2.70
C PHE A 85 0.25 -19.60 2.11
N ASN A 86 0.14 -19.04 0.91
CA ASN A 86 1.29 -18.58 0.11
C ASN A 86 1.74 -17.14 0.42
N ILE A 87 1.22 -16.53 1.50
CA ILE A 87 1.58 -15.17 1.88
C ILE A 87 2.93 -15.17 2.60
N PRO A 88 3.91 -14.35 2.17
CA PRO A 88 5.17 -14.19 2.88
C PRO A 88 4.92 -13.71 4.31
N ARG A 89 5.60 -14.36 5.26
CA ARG A 89 5.43 -14.12 6.70
C ARG A 89 6.77 -13.82 7.34
N ILE A 90 6.78 -12.81 8.20
CA ILE A 90 7.93 -12.46 9.00
C ILE A 90 7.68 -12.98 10.41
N ARG A 91 8.57 -13.84 10.92
CA ARG A 91 8.51 -14.29 12.30
C ARG A 91 9.24 -13.28 13.18
N ASN A 92 8.49 -12.47 13.91
CA ASN A 92 9.04 -11.57 14.91
C ASN A 92 8.88 -12.19 16.31
N GLY A 93 9.88 -12.97 16.72
CA GLY A 93 9.86 -13.72 17.98
C GLY A 93 8.77 -14.79 18.04
N LYS A 94 7.73 -14.54 18.85
CA LYS A 94 6.56 -15.43 19.00
C LYS A 94 5.41 -15.08 18.07
N LYS A 95 5.44 -13.90 17.43
CA LYS A 95 4.36 -13.40 16.58
C LYS A 95 4.70 -13.60 15.10
N TYR A 96 3.65 -13.79 14.32
CA TYR A 96 3.71 -13.77 12.87
C TYR A 96 3.17 -12.43 12.39
N LEU A 97 3.98 -11.74 11.60
CA LEU A 97 3.64 -10.47 10.97
C LEU A 97 3.55 -10.67 9.46
N PHE A 98 2.58 -10.01 8.86
CA PHE A 98 2.31 -10.02 7.44
C PHE A 98 2.36 -8.59 6.92
N GLN A 99 2.94 -8.37 5.74
CA GLN A 99 2.87 -7.05 5.13
C GLN A 99 1.50 -6.87 4.50
N THR A 100 0.95 -5.67 4.66
CA THR A 100 -0.37 -5.35 4.13
C THR A 100 -0.43 -5.42 2.60
N ALA A 101 0.68 -5.11 1.92
CA ALA A 101 0.81 -5.22 0.47
C ALA A 101 0.64 -6.67 -0.03
N ASP A 102 1.31 -7.62 0.62
CA ASP A 102 1.26 -9.05 0.29
C ASP A 102 -0.13 -9.65 0.57
N VAL A 103 -0.77 -9.22 1.67
CA VAL A 103 -2.14 -9.64 2.00
C VAL A 103 -3.14 -9.09 0.98
N ALA A 104 -2.99 -7.84 0.56
CA ALA A 104 -3.83 -7.26 -0.48
C ALA A 104 -3.68 -7.99 -1.81
N GLU A 105 -2.46 -8.41 -2.17
CA GLU A 105 -2.21 -9.21 -3.38
C GLU A 105 -2.94 -10.55 -3.31
N TYR A 106 -2.80 -11.27 -2.19
CA TYR A 106 -3.48 -12.55 -1.98
C TYR A 106 -5.01 -12.46 -2.10
N LEU A 107 -5.61 -11.38 -1.57
CA LEU A 107 -7.06 -11.17 -1.65
C LEU A 107 -7.54 -10.87 -3.07
N VAL A 108 -6.71 -10.17 -3.86
CA VAL A 108 -7.02 -9.84 -5.25
C VAL A 108 -6.83 -11.06 -6.16
N GLU A 109 -5.84 -11.92 -5.89
CA GLU A 109 -5.64 -13.16 -6.64
C GLU A 109 -6.71 -14.22 -6.33
N GLY A 110 -7.28 -14.20 -5.12
CA GLY A 110 -8.34 -15.11 -4.70
C GLY A 110 -9.76 -14.75 -5.15
N CYS A 111 -9.97 -13.61 -5.82
CA CYS A 111 -11.26 -13.15 -6.36
C CYS A 111 -11.31 -13.24 -7.89
#